data_AF-T1EDW7-F1
#
_entry.id   AF-T1EDW7-F1
#
_cell.length_a   1.000
_cell.length_b   1.000
_cell.length_c   1.000
_cell.angle_alpha   90.00
_cell.angle_beta   90.00
_cell.angle_gamma   90.00
#
_symmetry.space_group_name_H-M   'P 1'
#
loop_
_entity.id
_entity.type
_entity.pdbx_description
1 polymer ?
#
loop_
_entity_poly.entity_id
_entity_poly.type
_entity_poly.pdbx_seq_one_letter_code
_entity_poly.pdbx_strand_id
1 'polypeptide(L)'
;MFSKADCLFVLYDDDTVEVDHLNACSSMKIIYDKLLSLNKRVKYLKGGMKEFLASQSNHCSDPLTNELQPLLFSPTSPYIDTAIDTAIMTEILPYLYLGNEKDASDIDRLRLNNITHVLNVTSGIPMYCDAARDISGRRLPASDSGSQNIKQYFDEAIKFIESARQSNGRVLIHCQAGVSRSPTITMAYLMAKFSWSYMQAFNEVKKRRSIISPNINFLGQLLEFESRAVSLFSSE
;
A
#
# COMPACT_ATOMS: atom_id res chain seq x y z
N MET A 1 22.09 3.85 -26.89
CA MET A 1 21.22 5.04 -26.99
C MET A 1 19.86 4.55 -27.46
N PHE A 2 18.99 4.12 -26.53
CA PHE A 2 17.67 3.60 -26.90
C PHE A 2 16.78 4.78 -27.30
N SER A 3 16.41 4.84 -28.57
CA SER A 3 15.35 5.72 -29.05
C SER A 3 14.10 5.46 -28.20
N LYS A 4 13.60 6.49 -27.51
CA LYS A 4 12.32 6.41 -26.79
C LYS A 4 11.23 6.17 -27.84
N ALA A 5 10.88 4.91 -28.05
CA ALA A 5 9.75 4.54 -28.88
C ALA A 5 8.51 5.31 -28.43
N ASP A 6 7.74 5.82 -29.40
CA ASP A 6 6.40 6.36 -29.20
C ASP A 6 5.49 5.25 -28.64
N CYS A 7 5.55 5.07 -27.32
CA CYS A 7 4.81 4.04 -26.63
C CYS A 7 3.35 4.46 -26.51
N LEU A 8 2.44 3.63 -27.03
CA LEU A 8 1.00 3.81 -26.86
C LEU A 8 0.60 3.30 -25.47
N PHE A 9 0.01 4.16 -24.66
CA PHE A 9 -0.59 3.79 -23.38
C PHE A 9 -2.07 3.46 -23.60
N VAL A 10 -2.50 2.29 -23.15
CA VAL A 10 -3.90 1.91 -23.14
C VAL A 10 -4.40 1.96 -21.69
N LEU A 11 -5.34 2.86 -21.42
CA LEU A 11 -6.02 2.94 -20.13
C LEU A 11 -7.34 2.17 -20.20
N TYR A 12 -7.67 1.47 -19.13
CA TYR A 12 -8.91 0.74 -18.99
C TYR A 12 -9.27 0.58 -17.50
N ASP A 13 -10.56 0.52 -17.22
CA ASP A 13 -11.16 0.03 -15.99
C ASP A 13 -12.52 -0.58 -16.40
N ASP A 14 -13.15 -1.31 -15.50
CA ASP A 14 -14.42 -1.99 -15.81
C ASP A 14 -15.66 -1.11 -15.56
N ASP A 15 -15.49 0.10 -15.03
CA ASP A 15 -16.58 0.95 -14.51
C ASP A 15 -16.81 2.22 -15.35
N THR A 16 -15.84 2.62 -16.16
CA THR A 16 -15.83 3.84 -16.97
C THR A 16 -16.36 3.55 -18.36
N VAL A 17 -17.50 4.16 -18.67
CA VAL A 17 -18.18 4.00 -19.98
C VAL A 17 -17.68 5.03 -20.99
N GLU A 18 -17.42 6.27 -20.56
CA GLU A 18 -16.94 7.37 -21.41
C GLU A 18 -15.92 8.26 -20.69
N VAL A 19 -14.82 8.57 -21.38
CA VAL A 19 -13.68 9.36 -20.85
C VAL A 19 -14.08 10.80 -20.57
N ASP A 20 -15.00 11.35 -21.36
CA ASP A 20 -15.46 12.74 -21.23
C ASP A 20 -16.34 12.97 -19.99
N HIS A 21 -16.86 11.88 -19.40
CA HIS A 21 -17.69 11.90 -18.19
C HIS A 21 -16.95 11.45 -16.92
N LEU A 22 -15.63 11.28 -17.00
CA LEU A 22 -14.83 10.94 -15.84
C LEU A 22 -14.89 12.03 -14.77
N ASN A 23 -15.24 11.63 -13.55
CA ASN A 23 -15.12 12.49 -12.38
C ASN A 23 -13.67 13.02 -12.27
N ALA A 24 -13.50 14.32 -12.07
CA ALA A 24 -12.21 14.98 -11.92
C ALA A 24 -11.31 14.34 -10.84
N CYS A 25 -11.92 13.72 -9.81
CA CYS A 25 -11.21 13.04 -8.74
C CYS A 25 -10.97 11.54 -8.98
N SER A 26 -11.38 10.97 -10.12
CA SER A 26 -11.14 9.55 -10.38
C SER A 26 -9.66 9.29 -10.70
N SER A 27 -9.12 8.16 -10.22
CA SER A 27 -7.74 7.77 -10.49
C SER A 27 -7.45 7.70 -12.00
N MET A 28 -8.45 7.27 -12.78
CA MET A 28 -8.34 7.23 -14.23
C MET A 28 -8.18 8.62 -14.85
N LYS A 29 -8.96 9.61 -14.42
CA LYS A 29 -8.86 10.98 -14.95
C LYS A 29 -7.49 11.58 -14.65
N ILE A 30 -7.00 11.38 -13.43
CA ILE A 30 -5.68 11.86 -12.98
C ILE A 30 -4.57 11.24 -13.85
N ILE A 31 -4.61 9.93 -14.08
CA ILE A 31 -3.60 9.25 -14.91
C ILE A 31 -3.69 9.71 -16.36
N TYR A 32 -4.90 9.80 -16.92
CA TYR A 32 -5.15 10.27 -18.29
C TYR A 32 -4.59 11.68 -18.52
N ASP A 33 -4.97 12.63 -17.68
CA ASP A 33 -4.50 14.02 -17.77
C ASP A 33 -2.99 14.11 -17.61
N LYS A 34 -2.41 13.31 -16.70
CA LYS A 34 -0.95 13.27 -16.51
C LYS A 34 -0.24 12.75 -17.76
N LEU A 35 -0.72 11.68 -18.37
CA LEU A 35 -0.13 11.13 -19.59
C LEU A 35 -0.24 12.10 -20.77
N LEU A 36 -1.39 12.79 -20.92
CA LEU A 36 -1.55 13.84 -21.93
C LEU A 36 -0.60 15.02 -21.69
N SER A 37 -0.43 15.46 -20.45
CA SER A 37 0.52 16.53 -20.09
C SER A 37 1.98 16.18 -20.41
N LEU A 38 2.30 14.89 -20.52
CA LEU A 38 3.61 14.35 -20.89
C LEU A 38 3.73 14.08 -22.40
N ASN A 39 2.79 14.57 -23.22
CA ASN A 39 2.66 14.33 -24.65
C ASN A 39 2.72 12.83 -25.01
N LYS A 40 2.10 11.98 -24.19
CA LYS A 40 2.00 10.54 -24.46
C LYS A 40 0.78 10.25 -25.33
N ARG A 41 0.92 9.26 -26.22
CA ARG A 41 -0.22 8.72 -26.95
C ARG A 41 -1.02 7.83 -26.01
N VAL A 42 -2.25 8.22 -25.73
CA VAL A 42 -3.15 7.49 -24.84
C VAL A 42 -4.38 7.06 -25.62
N LYS A 43 -4.80 5.81 -25.44
CA LYS A 43 -6.10 5.30 -25.89
C LYS A 43 -6.86 4.73 -24.70
N TYR A 44 -8.17 4.77 -24.80
CA TYR A 44 -9.06 4.20 -23.80
C TYR A 44 -9.71 2.92 -24.33
N LEU A 45 -9.72 1.86 -23.53
CA LEU A 45 -10.46 0.64 -23.82
C LEU A 45 -11.88 0.77 -23.26
N LYS A 46 -12.82 1.14 -24.13
CA LYS A 46 -14.23 1.26 -23.78
C LYS A 46 -14.76 -0.10 -23.27
N GLY A 47 -15.44 -0.09 -22.12
CA GLY A 47 -16.01 -1.30 -21.52
C GLY A 47 -15.03 -2.16 -20.73
N GLY A 48 -13.78 -1.70 -20.58
CA GLY A 48 -12.78 -2.39 -19.78
C GLY A 48 -12.36 -3.73 -20.35
N MET A 49 -11.78 -4.57 -19.48
CA MET A 49 -11.34 -5.89 -19.88
C MET A 49 -12.53 -6.84 -20.05
N LYS A 50 -13.60 -6.64 -19.28
CA LYS A 50 -14.83 -7.46 -19.37
C LYS A 50 -15.48 -7.41 -20.75
N GLU A 51 -15.74 -6.21 -21.27
CA GLU A 51 -16.36 -6.07 -22.61
C GLU A 51 -15.40 -6.55 -23.70
N PHE A 52 -14.10 -6.31 -23.54
CA PHE A 52 -13.09 -6.81 -24.47
C PHE A 52 -13.06 -8.34 -24.52
N LEU A 53 -13.05 -9.01 -23.37
CA LEU A 53 -13.10 -10.48 -23.29
C LEU A 53 -14.39 -11.04 -23.90
N ALA A 54 -15.53 -10.38 -23.65
CA ALA A 54 -16.82 -10.79 -24.19
C ALA A 54 -16.92 -10.62 -25.72
N SER A 55 -16.34 -9.56 -26.27
CA SER A 55 -16.46 -9.21 -27.68
C SER A 55 -15.33 -9.73 -28.57
N GLN A 56 -14.15 -9.99 -27.99
CA GLN A 56 -12.92 -10.39 -28.69
C GLN A 56 -12.32 -11.66 -28.07
N SER A 57 -13.18 -12.62 -27.69
CA SER A 57 -12.76 -13.87 -27.04
C SER A 57 -11.68 -14.63 -27.82
N ASN A 58 -11.72 -14.58 -29.16
CA ASN A 58 -10.77 -15.27 -30.04
C ASN A 58 -9.38 -14.59 -30.10
N HIS A 59 -9.26 -13.37 -29.59
CA HIS A 59 -8.00 -12.63 -29.49
C HIS A 59 -7.38 -12.66 -28.09
N CYS A 60 -8.04 -13.34 -27.14
CA CYS A 60 -7.59 -13.47 -25.77
C CYS A 60 -6.94 -14.84 -25.58
N SER A 61 -5.67 -14.86 -25.14
CA SER A 61 -4.99 -16.10 -24.75
C SER A 61 -5.43 -16.47 -23.35
N ASP A 62 -5.91 -17.70 -23.13
CA ASP A 62 -6.09 -18.24 -21.78
C ASP A 62 -4.70 -18.49 -21.16
N PRO A 63 -4.35 -17.84 -20.04
CA PRO A 63 -3.07 -18.05 -19.34
C PRO A 63 -2.85 -19.49 -18.88
N LEU A 64 -3.92 -20.29 -18.75
CA LEU A 64 -3.86 -21.68 -18.31
C LEU A 64 -3.51 -22.66 -19.45
N THR A 65 -3.69 -22.27 -20.72
CA THR A 65 -3.48 -23.16 -21.87
C THR A 65 -2.23 -22.85 -22.70
N ASN A 66 -1.64 -21.66 -22.56
CA ASN A 66 -0.46 -21.26 -23.32
C ASN A 66 0.74 -21.02 -22.39
N GLU A 67 1.86 -21.66 -22.71
CA GLU A 67 3.19 -21.39 -22.14
C GLU A 67 3.73 -20.00 -22.57
N LEU A 68 2.97 -18.94 -22.29
CA LEU A 68 3.52 -17.60 -22.34
C LEU A 68 4.31 -17.41 -21.05
N GLN A 69 5.62 -17.13 -21.18
CA GLN A 69 6.42 -16.70 -20.04
C GLN A 69 5.66 -15.56 -19.35
N PRO A 70 5.28 -15.70 -18.07
CA PRO A 70 4.56 -14.65 -17.38
C PRO A 70 5.38 -13.37 -17.49
N LEU A 71 4.77 -12.31 -18.01
CA LEU A 71 5.35 -10.98 -17.92
C LEU A 71 5.72 -10.77 -16.45
N LEU A 72 7.01 -10.52 -16.19
CA LEU A 72 7.54 -10.35 -14.83
C LEU A 72 6.76 -9.32 -13.99
N PHE A 73 5.99 -8.45 -14.65
CA PHE A 73 5.07 -7.52 -14.04
C PHE A 73 3.81 -7.35 -14.90
N SER A 74 2.68 -7.92 -14.46
CA SER A 74 1.36 -7.45 -14.85
C SER A 74 0.65 -6.91 -13.60
N PRO A 75 0.27 -5.62 -13.55
CA PRO A 75 -0.44 -5.03 -12.41
C PRO A 75 -1.87 -5.55 -12.25
N THR A 76 -2.37 -6.34 -13.21
CA THR A 76 -3.74 -6.86 -13.23
C THR A 76 -3.82 -8.39 -13.32
N SER A 77 -2.70 -9.10 -13.27
CA SER A 77 -2.77 -10.56 -13.11
C SER A 77 -3.27 -10.88 -11.70
N PRO A 78 -4.30 -11.72 -11.53
CA PRO A 78 -4.60 -12.35 -10.24
C PRO A 78 -3.50 -13.38 -9.95
N TYR A 79 -2.27 -12.91 -9.78
CA TYR A 79 -1.27 -13.69 -9.10
C TYR A 79 -1.82 -13.84 -7.69
N ILE A 80 -2.30 -15.05 -7.39
CA ILE A 80 -2.37 -15.51 -6.00
C ILE A 80 -0.92 -15.49 -5.56
N ASP A 81 -0.49 -14.35 -5.05
CA ASP A 81 0.86 -14.20 -4.54
C ASP A 81 0.93 -15.05 -3.30
N THR A 82 1.41 -16.29 -3.47
CA THR A 82 1.68 -17.18 -2.35
C THR A 82 2.53 -16.48 -1.30
N ALA A 83 3.34 -15.49 -1.69
CA ALA A 83 4.08 -14.67 -0.75
C ALA A 83 3.19 -13.82 0.16
N ILE A 84 1.99 -13.41 -0.24
CA ILE A 84 1.02 -12.72 0.64
C ILE A 84 0.50 -13.68 1.70
N ASP A 85 0.09 -14.89 1.30
CA ASP A 85 -0.48 -15.87 2.21
C ASP A 85 0.54 -16.44 3.20
N THR A 86 1.79 -16.59 2.75
CA THR A 86 2.94 -17.05 3.55
C THR A 86 3.72 -15.90 4.20
N ALA A 87 3.31 -14.65 4.03
CA ALA A 87 4.02 -13.51 4.61
C ALA A 87 3.99 -13.60 6.13
N ILE A 88 5.17 -13.56 6.72
CA ILE A 88 5.36 -13.51 8.17
C ILE A 88 5.65 -12.09 8.64
N MET A 89 5.46 -11.86 9.93
CA MET A 89 5.88 -10.63 10.61
C MET A 89 7.32 -10.27 10.24
N THR A 90 7.53 -9.01 9.84
CA THR A 90 8.80 -8.52 9.31
C THR A 90 9.37 -7.43 10.21
N GLU A 91 10.63 -7.57 10.62
CA GLU A 91 11.34 -6.51 11.35
C GLU A 91 11.73 -5.38 10.39
N ILE A 92 11.24 -4.17 10.64
CA ILE A 92 11.57 -2.96 9.87
C ILE A 92 12.72 -2.20 10.54
N LEU A 93 12.61 -2.02 11.85
CA LEU A 93 13.64 -1.48 12.75
C LEU A 93 13.73 -2.38 13.99
N PRO A 94 14.79 -2.28 14.81
CA PRO A 94 14.96 -3.11 16.02
C PRO A 94 13.75 -3.17 16.97
N TYR A 95 12.89 -2.15 16.95
CA TYR A 95 11.69 -2.02 17.79
C TYR A 95 10.39 -1.93 16.98
N LEU A 96 10.43 -2.04 15.65
CA LEU A 96 9.27 -1.83 14.78
C LEU A 96 9.10 -2.99 13.80
N TYR A 97 7.96 -3.66 13.91
CA TYR A 97 7.55 -4.78 13.09
C TYR A 97 6.33 -4.44 12.26
N LEU A 98 6.25 -5.06 11.08
CA LEU A 98 5.15 -4.95 10.13
C LEU A 98 4.60 -6.35 9.85
N GLY A 99 3.29 -6.53 9.99
CA GLY A 99 2.64 -7.82 9.79
C GLY A 99 1.20 -7.74 9.29
N ASN A 100 0.55 -8.89 9.34
CA ASN A 100 -0.83 -9.13 8.94
C ASN A 100 -1.70 -9.59 10.13
N GLU A 101 -2.94 -9.97 9.86
CA GLU A 101 -3.87 -10.45 10.89
C GLU A 101 -3.37 -11.72 11.59
N LYS A 102 -2.82 -12.67 10.81
CA LYS A 102 -2.31 -13.94 11.36
C LYS A 102 -1.21 -13.67 12.38
N ASP A 103 -0.28 -12.77 12.04
CA ASP A 103 0.80 -12.34 12.95
C ASP A 103 0.25 -11.73 14.26
N ALA A 104 -0.79 -10.90 14.17
CA ALA A 104 -1.38 -10.24 15.34
C ALA A 104 -2.19 -11.19 16.23
N SER A 105 -2.74 -12.26 15.65
CA SER A 105 -3.50 -13.28 16.39
C SER A 105 -2.62 -14.28 17.15
N ASP A 106 -1.33 -14.38 16.79
CA ASP A 106 -0.37 -15.32 17.38
C ASP A 106 0.38 -14.69 18.55
N ILE A 107 -0.26 -14.68 19.73
CA ILE A 107 0.26 -14.04 20.95
C ILE A 107 1.61 -14.64 21.39
N ASP A 108 1.81 -15.94 21.19
CA ASP A 108 3.07 -16.60 21.57
C ASP A 108 4.22 -16.13 20.68
N ARG A 109 3.97 -15.95 19.38
CA ARG A 109 4.95 -15.37 18.47
C ARG A 109 5.21 -13.89 18.75
N LEU A 110 4.20 -13.11 19.17
CA LEU A 110 4.41 -11.74 19.64
C LEU A 110 5.39 -11.72 20.83
N ARG A 111 5.18 -12.58 21.83
CA ARG A 111 6.06 -12.70 23.00
C ARG A 111 7.46 -13.16 22.64
N LEU A 112 7.58 -14.16 21.76
CA LEU A 112 8.89 -14.64 21.29
C LEU A 112 9.70 -13.52 20.62
N ASN A 113 9.02 -12.59 19.96
CA ASN A 113 9.62 -11.39 19.36
C ASN A 113 9.60 -10.19 20.29
N ASN A 114 9.37 -10.35 21.60
CA ASN A 114 9.33 -9.28 22.60
C ASN A 114 8.44 -8.09 22.20
N ILE A 115 7.36 -8.35 21.46
CA ILE A 115 6.38 -7.33 21.09
C ILE A 115 5.61 -6.95 22.36
N THR A 116 5.67 -5.67 22.71
CA THR A 116 4.95 -5.11 23.88
C THR A 116 3.79 -4.22 23.47
N HIS A 117 3.72 -3.86 22.18
CA HIS A 117 2.69 -2.95 21.65
C HIS A 117 2.17 -3.45 20.30
N VAL A 118 0.86 -3.36 20.09
CA VAL A 118 0.21 -3.72 18.82
C VAL A 118 -0.62 -2.55 18.32
N LEU A 119 -0.36 -2.10 17.09
CA LEU A 119 -1.11 -1.08 16.38
C LEU A 119 -1.93 -1.72 15.26
N ASN A 120 -3.23 -1.85 15.48
CA ASN A 120 -4.20 -2.44 14.55
C ASN A 120 -4.79 -1.36 13.64
N VAL A 121 -4.42 -1.37 12.36
CA VAL A 121 -4.87 -0.39 11.36
C VAL A 121 -6.10 -0.89 10.60
N THR A 122 -7.10 -1.40 11.32
CA THR A 122 -8.36 -1.89 10.73
C THR A 122 -9.57 -1.51 11.57
N SER A 123 -10.74 -1.45 10.93
CA SER A 123 -12.00 -1.20 11.63
C SER A 123 -12.63 -2.45 12.24
N GLY A 124 -12.44 -3.64 11.64
CA GLY A 124 -13.22 -4.84 11.98
C GLY A 124 -12.45 -6.04 12.56
N ILE A 125 -11.12 -6.09 12.43
CA ILE A 125 -10.35 -7.24 12.94
C ILE A 125 -10.22 -7.12 14.46
N PRO A 126 -10.48 -8.17 15.27
CA PRO A 126 -10.34 -8.13 16.72
C PRO A 126 -8.99 -7.60 17.22
N MET A 127 -8.99 -7.03 18.43
CA MET A 127 -7.76 -6.71 19.14
C MET A 127 -7.32 -7.94 19.93
N TYR A 128 -6.68 -8.90 19.27
CA TYR A 128 -6.32 -10.19 19.88
C TYR A 128 -5.48 -10.05 21.17
N CYS A 129 -4.68 -8.99 21.25
CA CYS A 129 -3.87 -8.69 22.44
C CYS A 129 -4.66 -8.22 23.67
N ASP A 130 -5.97 -7.93 23.58
CA ASP A 130 -6.78 -7.52 24.75
C ASP A 130 -6.81 -8.62 25.83
N ALA A 131 -6.65 -9.88 25.44
CA ALA A 131 -6.53 -11.01 26.38
C ALA A 131 -5.13 -11.13 27.01
N ALA A 132 -4.11 -10.45 26.45
CA ALA A 132 -2.72 -10.49 26.90
C ALA A 132 -2.38 -9.26 27.74
N ARG A 133 -2.24 -9.43 29.06
CA ARG A 133 -1.99 -8.32 30.00
C ARG A 133 -0.65 -7.61 29.80
N ASP A 134 0.30 -8.27 29.14
CA ASP A 134 1.66 -7.81 28.88
C ASP A 134 1.82 -7.04 27.56
N ILE A 135 0.76 -6.95 26.74
CA ILE A 135 0.80 -6.31 25.42
C ILE A 135 -0.23 -5.19 25.35
N SER A 136 0.21 -3.98 25.01
CA SER A 136 -0.65 -2.81 24.88
C SER A 136 -1.17 -2.66 23.44
N GLY A 137 -2.48 -2.73 23.26
CA GLY A 137 -3.16 -2.60 21.97
C GLY A 137 -3.66 -1.18 21.68
N ARG A 138 -3.57 -0.73 20.43
CA ARG A 138 -4.26 0.48 19.93
C ARG A 138 -4.82 0.26 18.54
N ARG A 139 -6.04 0.76 18.29
CA ARG A 139 -6.71 0.68 16.99
C ARG A 139 -6.72 2.01 16.27
N LEU A 140 -6.40 1.99 14.98
CA LEU A 140 -6.62 3.07 14.03
C LEU A 140 -7.66 2.58 13.00
N PRO A 141 -8.93 2.96 13.13
CA PRO A 141 -10.01 2.38 12.33
C PRO A 141 -9.96 2.88 10.89
N ALA A 142 -9.31 2.11 10.01
CA ALA A 142 -9.17 2.43 8.59
C ALA A 142 -9.61 1.27 7.68
N SER A 143 -10.41 1.60 6.65
CA SER A 143 -10.69 0.72 5.51
C SER A 143 -9.60 0.83 4.45
N ASP A 144 -9.39 -0.23 3.68
CA ASP A 144 -8.45 -0.21 2.54
C ASP A 144 -9.16 0.24 1.27
N SER A 145 -9.51 1.53 1.20
CA SER A 145 -10.31 2.06 0.10
C SER A 145 -9.74 3.34 -0.48
N GLY A 146 -10.15 3.66 -1.71
CA GLY A 146 -9.81 4.91 -2.40
C GLY A 146 -10.37 6.17 -1.73
N SER A 147 -11.29 6.04 -0.77
CA SER A 147 -11.92 7.14 -0.04
C SER A 147 -11.44 7.29 1.41
N GLN A 148 -10.67 6.34 1.94
CA GLN A 148 -10.20 6.41 3.31
C GLN A 148 -9.16 7.53 3.48
N ASN A 149 -9.42 8.47 4.38
CA ASN A 149 -8.41 9.40 4.89
C ASN A 149 -7.56 8.66 5.93
N ILE A 150 -6.38 8.16 5.57
CA ILE A 150 -5.47 7.48 6.49
C ILE A 150 -4.45 8.45 7.12
N LYS A 151 -4.13 9.56 6.45
CA LYS A 151 -3.22 10.60 6.97
C LYS A 151 -3.67 11.20 8.29
N GLN A 152 -4.98 11.19 8.58
CA GLN A 152 -5.52 11.64 9.87
C GLN A 152 -4.91 10.87 11.07
N TYR A 153 -4.42 9.65 10.85
CA TYR A 153 -3.86 8.80 11.90
C TYR A 153 -2.33 8.89 12.01
N PHE A 154 -1.64 9.64 11.15
CA PHE A 154 -0.17 9.64 11.14
C PHE A 154 0.42 10.15 12.46
N ASP A 155 -0.06 11.29 12.97
CA ASP A 155 0.46 11.87 14.22
C ASP A 155 0.19 10.95 15.42
N GLU A 156 -0.98 10.29 15.45
CA GLU A 156 -1.32 9.34 16.50
C GLU A 156 -0.44 8.10 16.45
N ALA A 157 -0.24 7.53 15.26
CA ALA A 157 0.64 6.38 15.06
C ALA A 157 2.09 6.69 15.45
N ILE A 158 2.62 7.84 15.01
CA ILE A 158 3.97 8.28 15.34
C ILE A 158 4.15 8.40 16.85
N LYS A 159 3.20 9.04 17.55
CA LYS A 159 3.23 9.16 19.02
C LYS A 159 3.20 7.80 19.71
N PHE A 160 2.35 6.89 19.24
CA PHE A 160 2.27 5.53 19.79
C PHE A 160 3.60 4.78 19.63
N ILE A 161 4.20 4.83 18.43
CA ILE A 161 5.46 4.13 18.14
C ILE A 161 6.61 4.75 18.93
N GLU A 162 6.73 6.08 18.98
CA GLU A 162 7.79 6.74 19.74
C GLU A 162 7.66 6.51 21.25
N SER A 163 6.45 6.52 21.80
CA SER A 163 6.23 6.23 23.22
C SER A 163 6.68 4.81 23.57
N ALA A 164 6.32 3.82 22.75
CA ALA A 164 6.76 2.44 22.95
C ALA A 164 8.29 2.32 22.83
N ARG A 165 8.90 2.97 21.82
CA ARG A 165 10.35 2.97 21.62
C ARG A 165 11.08 3.59 22.82
N GLN A 166 10.59 4.70 23.36
CA GLN A 166 11.18 5.38 24.52
C GLN A 166 11.11 4.56 25.80
N SER A 167 10.11 3.67 25.92
CA SER A 167 10.01 2.70 27.01
C SER A 167 10.72 1.37 26.71
N ASN A 168 11.65 1.33 25.74
CA ASN A 168 12.34 0.11 25.28
C ASN A 168 11.39 -1.02 24.84
N GLY A 169 10.18 -0.66 24.40
CA GLY A 169 9.19 -1.58 23.85
C GLY A 169 9.40 -1.86 22.37
N ARG A 170 8.67 -2.86 21.86
CA ARG A 170 8.64 -3.22 20.43
C ARG A 170 7.20 -3.23 19.95
N VAL A 171 6.97 -2.68 18.77
CA VAL A 171 5.66 -2.44 18.20
C VAL A 171 5.45 -3.33 16.98
N LEU A 172 4.33 -4.05 16.94
CA LEU A 172 3.79 -4.61 15.70
C LEU A 172 2.74 -3.65 15.12
N ILE A 173 2.92 -3.22 13.89
CA ILE A 173 1.87 -2.57 13.10
C ILE A 173 1.29 -3.60 12.15
N HIS A 174 -0.02 -3.81 12.19
CA HIS A 174 -0.68 -4.75 11.28
C HIS A 174 -1.97 -4.18 10.69
N CYS A 175 -2.36 -4.75 9.56
CA CYS A 175 -3.72 -4.65 9.03
C CYS A 175 -4.21 -6.07 8.74
N GLN A 176 -5.08 -6.24 7.73
CA GLN A 176 -5.54 -7.57 7.33
C GLN A 176 -4.44 -8.38 6.63
N ALA A 177 -3.96 -7.92 5.48
CA ALA A 177 -2.95 -8.62 4.67
C ALA A 177 -1.50 -8.15 4.93
N GLY A 178 -1.32 -7.02 5.60
CA GLY A 178 0.01 -6.40 5.74
C GLY A 178 0.58 -5.86 4.41
N VAL A 179 -0.30 -5.45 3.48
CA VAL A 179 0.04 -5.04 2.11
C VAL A 179 -0.12 -3.53 1.89
N SER A 180 -1.18 -2.92 2.41
CA SER A 180 -1.53 -1.51 2.09
C SER A 180 -1.56 -0.61 3.33
N ARG A 181 -2.59 -0.73 4.19
CA ARG A 181 -2.77 0.14 5.39
C ARG A 181 -1.59 0.17 6.37
N SER A 182 -1.13 -0.99 6.87
CA SER A 182 -0.04 -1.02 7.84
C SER A 182 1.30 -0.56 7.23
N PRO A 183 1.69 -0.94 6.00
CA PRO A 183 2.86 -0.34 5.34
C PRO A 183 2.76 1.18 5.20
N THR A 184 1.59 1.73 4.88
CA THR A 184 1.38 3.19 4.82
C THR A 184 1.73 3.86 6.14
N ILE A 185 1.24 3.35 7.26
CA ILE A 185 1.56 3.89 8.59
C ILE A 185 3.06 3.73 8.89
N THR A 186 3.64 2.57 8.57
CA THR A 186 5.09 2.34 8.74
C THR A 186 5.92 3.36 7.95
N MET A 187 5.59 3.61 6.68
CA MET A 187 6.31 4.60 5.86
C MET A 187 6.15 6.01 6.41
N ALA A 188 4.94 6.42 6.82
CA ALA A 188 4.72 7.72 7.45
C ALA A 188 5.60 7.91 8.69
N TYR A 189 5.73 6.87 9.52
CA TYR A 189 6.64 6.88 10.67
C TYR A 189 8.11 7.04 10.25
N LEU A 190 8.60 6.27 9.28
CA LEU A 190 9.99 6.38 8.80
C LEU A 190 10.29 7.77 8.22
N MET A 191 9.36 8.33 7.45
CA MET A 191 9.46 9.68 6.89
C MET A 191 9.59 10.72 8.02
N ALA A 192 8.73 10.64 9.04
CA ALA A 192 8.79 11.55 10.18
C ALA A 192 10.04 11.37 11.05
N LYS A 193 10.48 10.13 11.25
CA LYS A 193 11.59 9.79 12.14
C LYS A 193 12.96 10.15 11.57
N PHE A 194 13.14 9.96 10.26
CA PHE A 194 14.43 10.09 9.60
C PHE A 194 14.48 11.22 8.58
N SER A 195 13.42 12.03 8.50
CA SER A 195 13.25 13.06 7.46
C SER A 195 13.42 12.50 6.06
N TRP A 196 12.95 11.27 5.85
CA TRP A 196 13.06 10.58 4.58
C TRP A 196 11.96 11.01 3.62
N SER A 197 12.32 11.04 2.35
CA SER A 197 11.35 11.10 1.26
C SER A 197 10.43 9.88 1.26
N TYR A 198 9.26 10.00 0.64
CA TYR A 198 8.35 8.87 0.41
C TYR A 198 9.10 7.71 -0.27
N MET A 199 9.90 8.01 -1.31
CA MET A 199 10.64 6.99 -2.06
C MET A 199 11.67 6.25 -1.20
N GLN A 200 12.37 6.95 -0.30
CA GLN A 200 13.30 6.31 0.63
C GLN A 200 12.57 5.38 1.59
N ALA A 201 11.46 5.84 2.20
CA ALA A 201 10.67 5.01 3.10
C ALA A 201 10.04 3.80 2.37
N PHE A 202 9.48 4.00 1.18
CA PHE A 202 8.91 2.92 0.37
C PHE A 202 9.95 1.85 0.03
N ASN A 203 11.12 2.25 -0.46
CA ASN A 203 12.18 1.32 -0.83
C ASN A 203 12.68 0.52 0.39
N GLU A 204 12.79 1.17 1.56
CA GLU A 204 13.25 0.51 2.77
C GLU A 204 12.26 -0.56 3.27
N VAL A 205 10.95 -0.26 3.24
CA VAL A 205 9.92 -1.22 3.61
C VAL A 205 9.77 -2.31 2.54
N LYS A 206 9.80 -1.96 1.25
CA LYS A 206 9.71 -2.92 0.12
C LYS A 206 10.85 -3.93 0.12
N LYS A 207 12.06 -3.48 0.46
CA LYS A 207 13.25 -4.35 0.58
C LYS A 207 13.07 -5.43 1.65
N ARG A 208 12.39 -5.11 2.76
CA ARG A 208 12.18 -6.05 3.88
C ARG A 208 10.91 -6.88 3.72
N ARG A 209 9.85 -6.27 3.19
CA ARG A 209 8.56 -6.90 2.93
C ARG A 209 8.18 -6.66 1.48
N SER A 210 8.56 -7.60 0.61
CA SER A 210 8.38 -7.48 -0.85
C SER A 210 6.92 -7.37 -1.28
N ILE A 211 5.97 -7.84 -0.46
CA ILE A 211 4.53 -7.84 -0.78
C ILE A 211 3.85 -6.48 -0.60
N ILE A 212 4.52 -5.45 -0.08
CA ILE A 212 3.83 -4.17 0.12
C ILE A 212 3.36 -3.58 -1.21
N SER A 213 2.13 -3.09 -1.19
CA SER A 213 1.48 -2.40 -2.29
C SER A 213 0.38 -1.50 -1.71
N PRO A 214 0.75 -0.33 -1.14
CA PRO A 214 -0.22 0.68 -0.70
C PRO A 214 -1.17 1.04 -1.82
N ASN A 215 -2.45 1.23 -1.50
CA ASN A 215 -3.38 1.74 -2.50
C ASN A 215 -2.96 3.16 -2.96
N ILE A 216 -3.38 3.54 -4.17
CA ILE A 216 -2.96 4.80 -4.79
C ILE A 216 -3.43 6.06 -4.04
N ASN A 217 -4.58 6.00 -3.36
CA ASN A 217 -5.06 7.09 -2.50
C ASN A 217 -4.14 7.28 -1.28
N PHE A 218 -3.63 6.19 -0.68
CA PHE A 218 -2.65 6.27 0.40
C PHE A 218 -1.29 6.78 -0.05
N LEU A 219 -0.87 6.44 -1.27
CA LEU A 219 0.30 7.05 -1.90
C LEU A 219 0.16 8.57 -1.99
N GLY A 220 -0.97 9.07 -2.52
CA GLY A 220 -1.24 10.52 -2.58
C GLY A 220 -1.14 11.20 -1.21
N GLN A 221 -1.72 10.55 -0.18
CA GLN A 221 -1.68 11.06 1.19
C GLN A 221 -0.26 11.06 1.81
N LEU A 222 0.61 10.11 1.45
CA LEU A 222 2.03 10.12 1.86
C LEU A 222 2.81 11.25 1.19
N LEU A 223 2.57 11.52 -0.10
CA LEU A 223 3.20 12.63 -0.82
C LEU A 223 2.76 14.01 -0.27
N GLU A 224 1.49 14.14 0.10
CA GLU A 224 1.00 15.32 0.82
C GLU A 224 1.67 15.47 2.20
N PHE A 225 1.94 14.36 2.89
CA PHE A 225 2.64 14.38 4.18
C PHE A 225 4.11 14.78 4.03
N GLU A 226 4.81 14.26 3.03
CA GLU A 226 6.18 14.65 2.67
C GLU A 226 6.30 16.17 2.46
N SER A 227 5.37 16.75 1.70
CA SER A 227 5.36 18.19 1.40
C SER A 227 5.25 19.05 2.66
N ARG A 228 4.43 18.63 3.64
CA ARG A 228 4.29 19.32 4.93
C ARG A 228 5.53 19.19 5.82
N ALA A 229 6.17 18.01 5.82
CA ALA A 229 7.38 17.78 6.60
C ALA A 229 8.54 18.66 6.10
N VAL A 230 8.65 18.90 4.80
CA VAL A 230 9.69 19.78 4.20
C VAL A 230 9.47 21.27 4.54
N SER A 231 8.22 21.73 4.67
CA SER A 231 7.92 23.13 5.01
C SER A 231 8.35 23.53 6.43
N LEU A 232 8.41 22.58 7.36
CA LEU A 232 8.87 22.84 8.74
C LEU A 232 10.38 23.11 8.84
N PHE A 233 11.17 22.71 7.83
CA PHE A 233 12.63 22.87 7.81
C PHE A 233 13.13 23.96 6.85
N SER A 234 12.23 24.68 6.18
CA SER A 234 12.57 25.85 5.35
C SER A 234 12.33 27.19 6.07
N SER A 235 12.04 27.13 7.37
CA SER A 235 11.65 28.28 8.21
C SER A 235 12.64 28.58 9.35
N GLU A 236 13.81 27.94 9.35
CA GLU A 236 14.92 28.19 10.28
C GLU A 236 16.17 28.63 9.50
#